data_AF-A0A976LPC2-F1
#
_entry.id   AF-A0A976LPC2-F1
#
_cell.length_a   1.000
_cell.length_b   1.000
_cell.length_c   1.000
_cell.angle_alpha   90.00
_cell.angle_beta   90.00
_cell.angle_gamma   90.00
#
_symmetry.space_group_name_H-M   'P 1'
#
loop_
_entity.id
_entity.type
_entity.pdbx_description
1 polymer ?
#
loop_
_entity_poly.entity_id
_entity_poly.type
_entity_poly.pdbx_seq_one_letter_code
_entity_poly.pdbx_strand_id
1 'polypeptide(L)'
;MIDIKEIRENPQKFKDACEAKKFAADIDRLIEVDSALKTARQKLQDISTDKNRIGKSIPKLSADEKQSALSQLAELKQEEAKYSDDLGGLQPQFDEIMQQVAQPADDDVPLGKDDTENTEIRKEGKVRQFNFEIKDHVQLGLSLGMMDIERGVKLAGSRNYFLKGDGALLHWAVLRFAMDSMVGKGYVPLSVPLLMKDEAMRGTGYYPGSEEQTYRMEKDQLNLVGTAEVPLTAYRMGEILSADELPLKYVALSSCFRREAGAAGKDTYGLYRIHQFDKV
;
A
#
# COMPACT_ATOMS: atom_id res chain seq x y z
N MET A 1 7.77 -5.62 1.07
CA MET A 1 8.57 -5.41 -0.15
C MET A 1 9.29 -6.70 -0.49
N ILE A 2 9.55 -6.93 -1.77
CA ILE A 2 10.32 -8.08 -2.28
C ILE A 2 11.75 -8.02 -1.74
N ASP A 3 12.41 -9.16 -1.55
CA ASP A 3 13.83 -9.17 -1.21
C ASP A 3 14.67 -8.77 -2.44
N ILE A 4 15.45 -7.70 -2.34
CA ILE A 4 16.37 -7.24 -3.40
C ILE A 4 17.38 -8.32 -3.82
N LYS A 5 17.67 -9.29 -2.95
CA LYS A 5 18.48 -10.46 -3.31
C LYS A 5 17.81 -11.30 -4.39
N GLU A 6 16.51 -11.57 -4.28
CA GLU A 6 15.79 -12.35 -5.28
C GLU A 6 15.78 -11.65 -6.64
N ILE A 7 15.61 -10.32 -6.64
CA ILE A 7 15.64 -9.51 -7.85
C ILE A 7 17.01 -9.60 -8.54
N ARG A 8 18.10 -9.55 -7.78
CA ARG A 8 19.45 -9.70 -8.35
C ARG A 8 19.74 -11.09 -8.89
N GLU A 9 19.24 -12.12 -8.23
CA GLU A 9 19.44 -13.52 -8.65
C GLU A 9 18.56 -13.89 -9.85
N ASN A 10 17.37 -13.30 -9.96
CA ASN A 10 16.39 -13.62 -11.00
C ASN A 10 15.74 -12.37 -11.63
N PRO A 11 16.52 -11.44 -12.23
CA PRO A 11 15.99 -10.16 -12.71
C PRO A 11 14.87 -10.32 -13.74
N GLN A 12 15.00 -11.31 -14.64
CA GLN A 12 14.00 -11.55 -15.69
C GLN A 12 12.61 -11.86 -15.11
N LYS A 13 12.54 -12.64 -14.01
CA LYS A 13 11.27 -12.97 -13.34
C LYS A 13 10.49 -11.71 -12.93
N PHE A 14 11.20 -10.69 -12.44
CA PHE A 14 10.58 -9.44 -12.00
C PHE A 14 10.28 -8.50 -13.18
N LYS A 15 11.07 -8.55 -14.26
CA LYS A 15 10.73 -7.86 -15.51
C LYS A 15 9.43 -8.39 -16.10
N ASP A 16 9.32 -9.72 -16.22
CA ASP A 16 8.13 -10.39 -16.74
C ASP A 16 6.91 -10.09 -15.86
N ALA A 17 7.08 -10.08 -14.53
CA ALA A 17 6.01 -9.73 -13.59
C ALA A 17 5.54 -8.27 -13.76
N CYS A 18 6.47 -7.33 -13.88
CA CYS A 18 6.16 -5.92 -14.14
C CYS A 18 5.45 -5.74 -15.47
N GLU A 19 5.90 -6.40 -16.54
CA GLU A 19 5.27 -6.35 -17.86
C GLU A 19 3.85 -6.93 -17.82
N ALA A 20 3.68 -8.13 -17.26
CA ALA A 20 2.39 -8.80 -17.15
C ALA A 20 1.36 -7.97 -16.35
N LYS A 21 1.81 -7.29 -15.28
CA LYS A 21 0.97 -6.45 -14.42
C LYS A 21 0.93 -4.98 -14.83
N LYS A 22 1.66 -4.60 -15.90
CA LYS A 22 1.77 -3.23 -16.42
C LYS A 22 2.33 -2.22 -15.40
N PHE A 23 3.27 -2.66 -14.57
CA PHE A 23 4.04 -1.79 -13.68
C PHE A 23 5.26 -1.24 -14.43
N ALA A 24 5.56 0.03 -14.21
CA ALA A 24 6.62 0.76 -14.93
C ALA A 24 8.01 0.64 -14.29
N ALA A 25 8.20 -0.24 -13.30
CA ALA A 25 9.47 -0.36 -12.59
C ALA A 25 10.60 -0.85 -13.51
N ASP A 26 11.68 -0.07 -13.57
CA ASP A 26 12.90 -0.40 -14.31
C ASP A 26 13.82 -1.28 -13.44
N ILE A 27 13.77 -2.58 -13.67
CA ILE A 27 14.54 -3.58 -12.90
C ILE A 27 16.05 -3.47 -13.16
N ASP A 28 16.47 -3.09 -14.38
CA ASP A 28 17.89 -2.94 -14.68
C ASP A 28 18.45 -1.73 -13.93
N ARG A 29 17.73 -0.61 -13.99
CA ARG A 29 18.09 0.59 -13.22
C ARG A 29 18.10 0.34 -11.72
N LEU A 30 17.13 -0.42 -11.19
CA LEU A 30 17.11 -0.80 -9.77
C LEU A 30 18.40 -1.51 -9.35
N ILE A 31 18.87 -2.46 -10.17
CA ILE A 31 20.10 -3.23 -9.89
C ILE A 31 21.34 -2.34 -9.99
N GLU A 32 21.39 -1.43 -10.95
CA GLU A 32 22.48 -0.43 -11.04
C GLU A 32 22.55 0.44 -9.78
N VAL A 33 21.41 0.98 -9.35
CA VAL A 33 21.32 1.83 -8.15
C VAL A 33 21.66 1.05 -6.89
N ASP A 34 21.19 -0.19 -6.75
CA ASP A 34 21.57 -1.07 -5.62
C ASP A 34 23.07 -1.34 -5.58
N SER A 35 23.69 -1.59 -6.74
CA SER A 35 25.14 -1.79 -6.85
C SER A 35 25.93 -0.54 -6.45
N ALA A 36 25.49 0.63 -6.89
CA ALA A 36 26.08 1.91 -6.51
C ALA A 36 25.92 2.19 -5.01
N LEU A 37 24.74 1.91 -4.43
CA LEU A 37 24.47 2.03 -3.00
C LEU A 37 25.39 1.14 -2.17
N LYS A 38 25.57 -0.12 -2.58
CA LYS A 38 26.50 -1.05 -1.91
C LYS A 38 27.94 -0.54 -1.93
N THR A 39 28.37 -0.03 -3.08
CA THR A 39 29.71 0.54 -3.24
C THR A 39 29.90 1.75 -2.33
N ALA A 40 28.95 2.70 -2.33
CA ALA A 40 29.01 3.89 -1.48
C ALA A 40 29.02 3.52 0.02
N ARG A 41 28.15 2.58 0.45
CA ARG A 41 28.13 2.08 1.83
C ARG A 41 29.44 1.41 2.23
N GLN A 42 30.01 0.58 1.36
CA GLN A 42 31.31 -0.06 1.61
C GLN A 42 32.42 0.99 1.75
N LYS A 43 32.46 1.98 0.85
CA LYS A 43 33.45 3.06 0.90
C LYS A 43 33.35 3.89 2.17
N LEU A 44 32.15 4.23 2.62
CA LEU A 44 31.96 4.93 3.90
C LEU A 44 32.41 4.09 5.10
N GLN A 45 32.16 2.77 5.08
CA GLN A 45 32.65 1.86 6.11
C GLN A 45 34.19 1.78 6.13
N ASP A 46 34.81 1.70 4.96
CA ASP A 46 36.28 1.67 4.81
C ASP A 46 36.89 3.00 5.30
N ILE A 47 36.34 4.14 4.86
CA ILE A 47 36.76 5.48 5.28
C ILE A 47 36.64 5.65 6.80
N SER A 48 35.53 5.22 7.40
CA SER A 48 35.34 5.24 8.86
C SER A 48 36.41 4.41 9.58
N THR A 49 36.72 3.23 9.04
CA THR A 49 37.77 2.35 9.56
C THR A 49 39.15 2.99 9.47
N ASP A 50 39.48 3.60 8.34
CA ASP A 50 40.76 4.27 8.12
C ASP A 50 40.92 5.54 8.95
N LYS A 51 39.89 6.38 9.05
CA LYS A 51 39.89 7.55 9.94
C LYS A 51 40.15 7.15 11.39
N ASN A 52 39.53 6.06 11.86
CA ASN A 52 39.75 5.53 13.21
C ASN A 52 41.17 4.98 13.39
N ARG A 53 41.71 4.29 12.38
CA ARG A 53 43.08 3.76 12.39
C ARG A 53 44.13 4.87 12.45
N ILE A 54 44.00 5.88 11.57
CA ILE A 54 44.90 7.04 11.50
C ILE A 54 44.76 7.88 12.77
N GLY A 55 43.54 8.14 13.24
CA GLY A 55 43.29 8.88 14.48
C GLY A 55 43.99 8.27 15.71
N LYS A 56 44.06 6.93 15.78
CA LYS A 56 44.77 6.21 16.85
C LYS A 56 46.29 6.23 16.70
N SER A 57 46.84 6.36 15.49
CA SER A 57 48.28 6.38 15.26
C SER A 57 48.89 7.77 15.49
N ILE A 58 48.15 8.85 15.23
CA ILE A 58 48.61 10.26 15.33
C ILE A 58 49.43 10.59 16.59
N PRO A 59 49.06 10.18 17.82
CA PRO A 59 49.84 10.50 19.02
C PRO A 59 51.26 9.92 19.02
N LYS A 60 51.50 8.85 18.25
CA LYS A 60 52.77 8.10 18.21
C LYS A 60 53.69 8.50 17.05
N LEU A 61 53.23 9.39 16.16
CA LEU A 61 53.95 9.79 14.95
C LEU A 61 54.91 10.97 15.23
N SER A 62 55.99 11.04 14.46
CA SER A 62 56.88 12.21 14.41
C SER A 62 56.18 13.42 13.77
N ALA A 63 56.79 14.61 13.84
CA ALA A 63 56.17 15.84 13.33
C ALA A 63 55.85 15.78 11.83
N ASP A 64 56.75 15.23 11.01
CA ASP A 64 56.56 15.10 9.56
C ASP A 64 55.50 14.04 9.22
N GLU A 65 55.49 12.92 9.95
CA GLU A 65 54.47 11.87 9.79
C GLU A 65 53.08 12.33 10.24
N LYS A 66 53.00 13.20 11.26
CA LYS A 66 51.74 13.83 11.68
C LYS A 66 51.15 14.70 10.58
N GLN A 67 51.98 15.49 9.89
CA GLN A 67 51.51 16.32 8.79
C GLN A 67 50.94 15.47 7.65
N SER A 68 51.62 14.37 7.30
CA SER A 68 51.12 13.41 6.30
C SER A 68 49.79 12.76 6.74
N ALA A 69 49.68 12.32 8.00
CA ALA A 69 48.45 11.73 8.54
C ALA A 69 47.28 12.73 8.56
N LEU A 70 47.54 14.01 8.85
CA LEU A 70 46.53 15.07 8.80
C LEU A 70 46.04 15.34 7.37
N SER A 71 46.94 15.30 6.38
CA SER A 71 46.56 15.40 4.96
C SER A 71 45.68 14.23 4.53
N GLN A 72 46.05 12.99 4.89
CA GLN A 72 45.23 11.80 4.60
C GLN A 72 43.83 11.88 5.25
N LEU A 73 43.73 12.38 6.49
CA LEU A 73 42.44 12.61 7.13
C LEU A 73 41.59 13.68 6.42
N ALA A 74 42.23 14.70 5.84
CA ALA A 74 41.54 15.72 5.06
C ALA A 74 40.99 15.14 3.75
N GLU A 75 41.78 14.31 3.04
CA GLU A 75 41.34 13.59 1.85
C GLU A 75 40.17 12.65 2.16
N LEU A 76 40.28 11.84 3.22
CA LEU A 76 39.22 10.94 3.66
C LEU A 76 37.93 11.68 4.02
N LYS A 77 38.01 12.88 4.59
CA LYS A 77 36.83 13.72 4.84
C LYS A 77 36.16 14.21 3.56
N GLN A 78 36.93 14.52 2.52
CA GLN A 78 36.37 14.90 1.22
C GLN A 78 35.68 13.71 0.55
N GLU A 79 36.30 12.53 0.60
CA GLU A 79 35.68 11.30 0.10
C GLU A 79 34.41 10.92 0.88
N GLU A 80 34.44 11.05 2.21
CA GLU A 80 33.27 10.80 3.07
C GLU A 80 32.10 11.72 2.69
N ALA A 81 32.37 13.00 2.45
CA ALA A 81 31.35 13.96 2.01
C ALA A 81 30.76 13.55 0.65
N LYS A 82 31.61 13.16 -0.31
CA LYS A 82 31.17 12.69 -1.63
C LYS A 82 30.27 11.45 -1.52
N TYR A 83 30.71 10.39 -0.84
CA TYR A 83 29.93 9.15 -0.77
C TYR A 83 28.66 9.31 0.10
N SER A 84 28.66 10.25 1.05
CA SER A 84 27.45 10.60 1.80
C SER A 84 26.43 11.31 0.92
N ASP A 85 26.88 12.20 0.03
CA ASP A 85 26.03 12.86 -0.97
C ASP A 85 25.49 11.84 -2.00
N ASP A 86 26.35 10.94 -2.49
CA ASP A 86 25.94 9.83 -3.36
C ASP A 86 24.84 8.99 -2.69
N LEU A 87 24.96 8.66 -1.40
CA LEU A 87 23.88 7.96 -0.66
C LEU A 87 22.59 8.78 -0.60
N GLY A 88 22.70 10.09 -0.34
CA GLY A 88 21.54 11.00 -0.29
C GLY A 88 20.78 11.07 -1.61
N GLY A 89 21.47 10.93 -2.75
CA GLY A 89 20.85 10.90 -4.07
C GLY A 89 20.38 9.51 -4.51
N LEU A 90 21.11 8.44 -4.18
CA LEU A 90 20.83 7.08 -4.64
C LEU A 90 19.74 6.39 -3.81
N GLN A 91 19.67 6.64 -2.50
CA GLN A 91 18.70 5.96 -1.63
C GLN A 91 17.25 6.29 -2.01
N PRO A 92 16.87 7.55 -2.25
CA PRO A 92 15.51 7.88 -2.70
C PRO A 92 15.17 7.25 -4.05
N GLN A 93 16.11 7.23 -5.01
CA GLN A 93 15.92 6.58 -6.31
C GLN A 93 15.68 5.07 -6.15
N PHE A 94 16.45 4.41 -5.28
CA PHE A 94 16.25 3.01 -4.97
C PHE A 94 14.87 2.77 -4.38
N ASP A 95 14.49 3.54 -3.35
CA ASP A 95 13.21 3.36 -2.66
C ASP A 95 12.01 3.60 -3.60
N GLU A 96 12.11 4.60 -4.49
CA GLU A 96 11.09 4.90 -5.50
C GLU A 96 10.88 3.74 -6.47
N ILE A 97 11.96 3.20 -7.05
CA ILE A 97 11.85 2.09 -8.00
C ILE A 97 11.42 0.81 -7.27
N MET A 98 12.00 0.54 -6.09
CA MET A 98 11.73 -0.67 -5.32
C MET A 98 10.26 -0.79 -4.89
N GLN A 99 9.63 0.34 -4.54
CA GLN A 99 8.20 0.38 -4.19
C GLN A 99 7.27 0.10 -5.38
N GLN A 100 7.76 0.24 -6.61
CA GLN A 100 6.99 -0.02 -7.83
C GLN A 100 7.22 -1.43 -8.41
N VAL A 101 8.12 -2.24 -7.84
CA VAL A 101 8.36 -3.59 -8.34
C VAL A 101 7.13 -4.46 -8.08
N ALA A 102 6.56 -5.00 -9.16
CA ALA A 102 5.42 -5.88 -9.07
C ALA A 102 5.82 -7.23 -8.44
N GLN A 103 5.03 -7.68 -7.46
CA GLN A 103 5.12 -9.06 -6.96
C GLN A 103 4.84 -10.02 -8.12
N PRO A 104 5.71 -11.01 -8.42
CA PRO A 104 5.39 -12.07 -9.37
C PRO A 104 4.08 -12.77 -8.97
N ALA A 105 3.24 -13.08 -9.95
CA ALA A 105 2.05 -13.88 -9.69
C ALA A 105 2.45 -15.31 -9.30
N ASP A 106 1.56 -16.03 -8.62
CA ASP A 106 1.72 -17.47 -8.41
C ASP A 106 1.60 -18.21 -9.77
N ASP A 107 2.17 -19.40 -9.85
CA ASP A 107 2.23 -20.20 -11.08
C ASP A 107 0.83 -20.63 -11.56
N ASP A 108 -0.15 -20.64 -10.66
CA ASP A 108 -1.55 -20.98 -10.96
C ASP A 108 -2.40 -19.78 -11.42
N VAL A 109 -1.85 -18.56 -11.43
CA VAL A 109 -2.56 -17.35 -11.87
C VAL A 109 -2.47 -17.24 -13.40
N PRO A 110 -3.60 -17.30 -14.13
CA PRO A 110 -3.57 -17.15 -15.57
C PRO A 110 -3.15 -15.73 -15.97
N LEU A 111 -2.35 -15.63 -17.04
CA LEU A 111 -2.06 -14.35 -17.67
C LEU A 111 -3.35 -13.79 -18.31
N GLY A 112 -3.59 -12.50 -18.11
CA GLY A 112 -4.72 -11.80 -18.68
C GLY A 112 -4.46 -10.31 -18.78
N LYS A 113 -4.98 -9.67 -19.83
CA LYS A 113 -4.75 -8.25 -20.10
C LYS A 113 -5.66 -7.33 -19.26
N ASP A 114 -6.86 -7.80 -18.95
CA ASP A 114 -7.95 -7.09 -18.26
C ASP A 114 -8.97 -8.09 -17.66
N ASP A 115 -10.06 -7.57 -17.12
CA ASP A 115 -11.10 -8.34 -16.43
C ASP A 115 -11.88 -9.30 -17.35
N THR A 116 -11.80 -9.15 -18.68
CA THR A 116 -12.48 -10.03 -19.64
C THR A 116 -11.82 -11.39 -19.80
N GLU A 117 -10.56 -11.52 -19.36
CA GLU A 117 -9.79 -12.76 -19.44
C GLU A 117 -9.73 -13.50 -18.09
N ASN A 118 -10.48 -13.03 -17.10
CA ASN A 118 -10.65 -13.73 -15.83
C ASN A 118 -11.37 -15.08 -16.03
N THR A 119 -10.89 -16.11 -15.32
CA THR A 119 -11.47 -17.46 -15.38
C THR A 119 -12.50 -17.66 -14.26
N GLU A 120 -13.74 -18.05 -14.60
CA GLU A 120 -14.76 -18.44 -13.62
C GLU A 120 -14.41 -19.80 -13.02
N ILE A 121 -14.08 -19.84 -11.73
CA ILE A 121 -13.70 -21.09 -11.03
C ILE A 121 -14.93 -21.85 -10.51
N ARG A 122 -15.97 -21.14 -10.09
CA ARG A 122 -17.17 -21.74 -9.48
C ARG A 122 -18.37 -20.82 -9.59
N LYS A 123 -19.53 -21.42 -9.84
CA LYS A 123 -20.85 -20.77 -9.76
C LYS A 123 -21.75 -21.54 -8.80
N GLU A 124 -22.38 -20.83 -7.87
CA GLU A 124 -23.25 -21.44 -6.86
C GLU A 124 -24.64 -20.77 -6.86
N GLY A 125 -25.68 -21.58 -6.64
CA GLY A 125 -27.07 -21.13 -6.69
C GLY A 125 -27.65 -21.08 -8.10
N LYS A 126 -28.86 -20.55 -8.22
CA LYS A 126 -29.58 -20.37 -9.49
C LYS A 126 -30.04 -18.92 -9.58
N VAL A 127 -29.80 -18.29 -10.74
CA VAL A 127 -30.32 -16.93 -11.01
C VAL A 127 -31.84 -17.01 -11.03
N ARG A 128 -32.49 -16.22 -10.17
CA ARG A 128 -33.95 -16.21 -10.03
C ARG A 128 -34.59 -15.72 -11.32
N GLN A 129 -35.60 -16.47 -11.78
CA GLN A 129 -36.47 -16.06 -12.89
C GLN A 129 -37.68 -15.33 -12.31
N PHE A 130 -38.03 -14.19 -12.93
CA PHE A 130 -39.16 -13.38 -12.55
C PHE A 130 -40.21 -13.39 -13.67
N ASN A 131 -41.49 -13.41 -13.30
CA ASN A 131 -42.62 -13.32 -14.21
C ASN A 131 -43.20 -11.89 -14.29
N PHE A 132 -42.39 -10.90 -13.92
CA PHE A 132 -42.71 -9.48 -13.93
C PHE A 132 -41.46 -8.68 -14.30
N GLU A 133 -41.65 -7.41 -14.69
CA GLU A 133 -40.55 -6.49 -15.00
C GLU A 133 -39.71 -6.20 -13.74
N ILE A 134 -38.43 -6.57 -13.80
CA ILE A 134 -37.52 -6.41 -12.66
C ILE A 134 -37.22 -4.94 -12.42
N LYS A 135 -37.28 -4.53 -11.15
CA LYS A 135 -36.80 -3.23 -10.70
C LYS A 135 -35.38 -3.36 -10.19
N ASP A 136 -34.53 -2.39 -10.51
CA ASP A 136 -33.20 -2.30 -9.91
C ASP A 136 -33.26 -1.87 -8.43
N HIS A 137 -32.12 -1.88 -7.76
CA HIS A 137 -32.03 -1.55 -6.33
C HIS A 137 -32.39 -0.08 -6.03
N VAL A 138 -32.20 0.84 -6.97
CA VAL A 138 -32.56 2.26 -6.80
C VAL A 138 -34.07 2.44 -6.92
N GLN A 139 -34.68 1.87 -7.96
CA GLN A 139 -36.12 1.89 -8.18
C GLN A 139 -36.86 1.28 -6.97
N LEU A 140 -36.36 0.16 -6.45
CA LEU A 140 -36.87 -0.45 -5.22
C LEU A 140 -36.70 0.48 -4.01
N GLY A 141 -35.47 0.95 -3.76
CA GLY A 141 -35.16 1.81 -2.62
C GLY A 141 -35.97 3.11 -2.58
N LEU A 142 -36.19 3.74 -3.74
CA LEU A 142 -37.02 4.94 -3.87
C LEU A 142 -38.52 4.61 -3.68
N SER A 143 -39.03 3.57 -4.34
CA SER A 143 -40.45 3.21 -4.26
C SER A 143 -40.89 2.77 -2.85
N LEU A 144 -39.98 2.21 -2.07
CA LEU A 144 -40.20 1.81 -0.68
C LEU A 144 -39.89 2.92 0.33
N GLY A 145 -39.43 4.10 -0.12
CA GLY A 145 -39.01 5.19 0.75
C GLY A 145 -37.75 4.88 1.60
N MET A 146 -37.02 3.81 1.25
CA MET A 146 -35.83 3.34 1.94
C MET A 146 -34.56 4.09 1.54
N MET A 147 -34.58 4.81 0.42
CA MET A 147 -33.43 5.53 -0.13
C MET A 147 -33.79 6.97 -0.49
N ASP A 148 -32.81 7.88 -0.41
CA ASP A 148 -32.92 9.27 -0.83
C ASP A 148 -31.62 9.75 -1.50
N ILE A 149 -31.53 9.59 -2.82
CA ILE A 149 -30.36 10.01 -3.59
C ILE A 149 -30.36 11.52 -3.78
N GLU A 150 -31.52 12.13 -4.06
CA GLU A 150 -31.63 13.56 -4.32
C GLU A 150 -31.11 14.38 -3.13
N ARG A 151 -31.52 14.03 -1.90
CA ARG A 151 -30.99 14.71 -0.70
C ARG A 151 -29.51 14.44 -0.48
N GLY A 152 -29.02 13.25 -0.79
CA GLY A 152 -27.59 12.93 -0.71
C GLY A 152 -26.76 13.80 -1.65
N VAL A 153 -27.19 13.88 -2.91
CA VAL A 153 -26.54 14.71 -3.94
C VAL A 153 -26.62 16.19 -3.60
N LYS A 154 -27.79 16.66 -3.12
CA LYS A 154 -27.98 18.05 -2.71
C LYS A 154 -26.97 18.48 -1.64
N LEU A 155 -26.62 17.60 -0.70
CA LEU A 155 -25.79 17.94 0.46
C LEU A 155 -24.30 17.65 0.26
N ALA A 156 -23.96 16.55 -0.41
CA ALA A 156 -22.58 16.05 -0.50
C ALA A 156 -22.08 15.88 -1.95
N GLY A 157 -22.90 16.23 -2.95
CA GLY A 157 -22.58 16.05 -4.36
C GLY A 157 -22.84 14.61 -4.84
N SER A 158 -22.52 14.34 -6.12
CA SER A 158 -22.72 13.03 -6.75
C SER A 158 -22.11 11.88 -5.92
N ARG A 159 -22.60 10.64 -6.13
CA ARG A 159 -22.12 9.43 -5.43
C ARG A 159 -22.42 9.40 -3.92
N ASN A 160 -23.42 10.17 -3.48
CA ASN A 160 -23.93 10.20 -2.10
C ASN A 160 -25.44 9.99 -2.07
N TYR A 161 -25.93 9.42 -0.97
CA TYR A 161 -27.33 9.05 -0.76
C TYR A 161 -27.63 8.96 0.74
N PHE A 162 -28.92 8.96 1.10
CA PHE A 162 -29.38 8.51 2.41
C PHE A 162 -30.08 7.17 2.31
N LEU A 163 -29.91 6.33 3.32
CA LEU A 163 -30.85 5.25 3.64
C LEU A 163 -31.79 5.72 4.75
N LYS A 164 -33.04 5.25 4.72
CA LYS A 164 -34.11 5.64 5.63
C LYS A 164 -34.90 4.43 6.09
N GLY A 165 -35.42 4.49 7.31
CA GLY A 165 -36.27 3.45 7.90
C GLY A 165 -35.68 2.06 7.71
N ASP A 166 -36.46 1.17 7.12
CA ASP A 166 -36.07 -0.22 6.86
C ASP A 166 -34.82 -0.36 5.99
N GLY A 167 -34.51 0.60 5.11
CA GLY A 167 -33.28 0.59 4.32
C GLY A 167 -32.03 0.72 5.20
N ALA A 168 -32.07 1.62 6.18
CA ALA A 168 -30.97 1.81 7.13
C ALA A 168 -30.87 0.63 8.10
N LEU A 169 -32.01 0.13 8.59
CA LEU A 169 -32.06 -1.05 9.46
C LEU A 169 -31.50 -2.30 8.77
N LEU A 170 -31.87 -2.52 7.50
CA LEU A 170 -31.36 -3.63 6.71
C LEU A 170 -29.84 -3.54 6.49
N HIS A 171 -29.34 -2.34 6.15
CA HIS A 171 -27.91 -2.10 6.00
C HIS A 171 -27.13 -2.51 7.26
N TRP A 172 -27.54 -2.02 8.44
CA TRP A 172 -26.87 -2.37 9.70
C TRP A 172 -27.03 -3.85 10.07
N ALA A 173 -28.18 -4.45 9.77
CA ALA A 173 -28.41 -5.87 10.02
C ALA A 173 -27.46 -6.76 9.21
N VAL A 174 -27.22 -6.42 7.93
CA VAL A 174 -26.29 -7.15 7.06
C VAL A 174 -24.85 -7.00 7.56
N LEU A 175 -24.42 -5.79 7.94
CA LEU A 175 -23.09 -5.57 8.50
C LEU A 175 -22.88 -6.35 9.80
N ARG A 176 -23.89 -6.36 10.68
CA ARG A 176 -23.83 -7.11 11.93
C ARG A 176 -23.76 -8.61 11.69
N PHE A 177 -24.58 -9.13 10.76
CA PHE A 177 -24.55 -10.53 10.37
C PHE A 177 -23.18 -10.95 9.84
N ALA A 178 -22.55 -10.14 8.99
CA ALA A 178 -21.21 -10.40 8.47
C ALA A 178 -20.15 -10.42 9.58
N MET A 179 -20.17 -9.44 10.48
CA MET A 179 -19.28 -9.40 11.65
C MET A 179 -19.45 -10.65 12.53
N ASP A 180 -20.67 -10.98 12.93
CA ASP A 180 -20.93 -12.15 13.78
C ASP A 180 -20.52 -13.47 13.09
N SER A 181 -20.70 -13.55 11.77
CA SER A 181 -20.25 -14.70 10.98
C SER A 181 -18.72 -14.87 11.00
N MET A 182 -17.97 -13.77 10.94
CA MET A 182 -16.50 -13.81 11.00
C MET A 182 -16.00 -14.10 12.41
N VAL A 183 -16.62 -13.50 13.43
CA VAL A 183 -16.32 -13.80 14.84
C VAL A 183 -16.60 -15.27 15.15
N GLY A 184 -17.71 -15.83 14.66
CA GLY A 184 -18.02 -17.25 14.77
C GLY A 184 -17.00 -18.18 14.10
N LYS A 185 -16.19 -17.68 13.15
CA LYS A 185 -15.05 -18.39 12.52
C LYS A 185 -13.72 -18.17 13.25
N GLY A 186 -13.74 -17.55 14.42
CA GLY A 186 -12.56 -17.32 15.26
C GLY A 186 -11.73 -16.08 14.88
N TYR A 187 -12.30 -15.13 14.12
CA TYR A 187 -11.66 -13.83 13.91
C TYR A 187 -11.88 -12.93 15.13
N VAL A 188 -10.83 -12.23 15.54
CA VAL A 188 -10.88 -11.25 16.62
C VAL A 188 -11.43 -9.92 16.06
N PRO A 189 -12.57 -9.42 16.58
CA PRO A 189 -13.13 -8.16 16.11
C PRO A 189 -12.33 -6.98 16.66
N LEU A 190 -11.97 -6.04 15.79
CA LEU A 190 -11.29 -4.79 16.14
C LEU A 190 -12.12 -3.59 15.70
N SER A 191 -12.15 -2.55 16.54
CA SER A 191 -12.56 -1.20 16.14
C SER A 191 -11.31 -0.43 15.75
N VAL A 192 -11.26 0.10 14.54
CA VAL A 192 -10.02 0.64 13.94
C VAL A 192 -10.11 2.14 13.66
N PRO A 193 -8.99 2.88 13.73
CA PRO A 193 -8.92 4.26 13.25
C PRO A 193 -9.05 4.32 11.72
N LEU A 194 -9.67 5.39 11.21
CA LEU A 194 -9.88 5.59 9.77
C LEU A 194 -8.98 6.66 9.16
N LEU A 195 -8.30 7.43 10.00
CA LEU A 195 -7.30 8.42 9.61
C LEU A 195 -5.91 7.84 9.86
N MET A 196 -5.19 7.54 8.79
CA MET A 196 -3.90 6.84 8.84
C MET A 196 -2.76 7.71 8.33
N LYS A 197 -1.59 7.54 8.96
CA LYS A 197 -0.34 8.15 8.49
C LYS A 197 0.15 7.47 7.21
N ASP A 198 1.01 8.16 6.48
CA ASP A 198 1.56 7.69 5.21
C ASP A 198 2.34 6.37 5.34
N GLU A 199 2.97 6.10 6.49
CA GLU A 199 3.69 4.84 6.71
C GLU A 199 2.78 3.62 6.64
N ALA A 200 1.55 3.71 7.16
CA ALA A 200 0.57 2.62 7.08
C ALA A 200 0.05 2.44 5.65
N MET A 201 -0.16 3.54 4.92
CA MET A 201 -0.55 3.52 3.50
C MET A 201 0.54 2.87 2.64
N ARG A 202 1.81 3.19 2.89
CA ARG A 202 2.96 2.55 2.24
C ARG A 202 3.13 1.09 2.63
N GLY A 203 2.99 0.77 3.92
CA GLY A 203 3.12 -0.60 4.44
C GLY A 203 2.12 -1.59 3.83
N THR A 204 0.95 -1.08 3.41
CA THR A 204 -0.11 -1.86 2.75
C THR A 204 -0.12 -1.71 1.22
N GLY A 205 0.85 -1.01 0.64
CA GLY A 205 1.01 -0.90 -0.81
C GLY A 205 0.01 0.03 -1.50
N TYR A 206 -0.78 0.81 -0.75
CA TYR A 206 -1.61 1.86 -1.36
C TYR A 206 -0.77 3.02 -1.85
N TYR A 207 0.30 3.36 -1.14
CA TYR A 207 1.27 4.36 -1.57
C TYR A 207 2.61 3.68 -1.92
N PRO A 208 3.23 4.04 -3.05
CA PRO A 208 2.73 4.95 -4.09
C PRO A 208 1.64 4.30 -4.97
N GLY A 209 0.82 5.11 -5.64
CA GLY A 209 -0.08 4.71 -6.73
C GLY A 209 -1.57 4.93 -6.48
N SER A 210 -2.01 5.05 -5.23
CA SER A 210 -3.42 5.26 -4.86
C SER A 210 -3.71 6.64 -4.25
N GLU A 211 -2.76 7.58 -4.28
CA GLU A 211 -2.92 8.94 -3.74
C GLU A 211 -4.13 9.65 -4.36
N GLU A 212 -4.30 9.54 -5.68
CA GLU A 212 -5.44 10.15 -6.37
C GLU A 212 -6.79 9.55 -5.98
N GLN A 213 -6.79 8.30 -5.51
CA GLN A 213 -7.99 7.59 -5.03
C GLN A 213 -8.29 7.85 -3.55
N THR A 214 -7.36 8.49 -2.82
CA THR A 214 -7.42 8.64 -1.37
C THR A 214 -7.82 10.07 -0.98
N TYR A 215 -8.70 10.21 0.01
CA TYR A 215 -8.99 11.51 0.60
C TYR A 215 -7.92 11.86 1.65
N ARG A 216 -7.17 12.95 1.42
CA ARG A 216 -6.12 13.44 2.31
C ARG A 216 -6.56 14.66 3.12
N MET A 217 -6.33 14.62 4.42
CA MET A 217 -6.48 15.74 5.35
C MET A 217 -5.15 16.51 5.39
N GLU A 218 -4.98 17.47 4.46
CA GLU A 218 -3.68 18.13 4.24
C GLU A 218 -3.10 18.82 5.48
N LYS A 219 -3.95 19.44 6.29
CA LYS A 219 -3.52 20.15 7.52
C LYS A 219 -2.94 19.20 8.57
N ASP A 220 -3.45 17.97 8.61
CA ASP A 220 -3.09 16.96 9.60
C ASP A 220 -2.10 15.93 9.06
N GLN A 221 -1.90 15.91 7.73
CA GLN A 221 -1.09 14.91 7.01
C GLN A 221 -1.58 13.48 7.28
N LEU A 222 -2.91 13.30 7.30
CA LEU A 222 -3.57 12.01 7.50
C LEU A 222 -4.46 11.65 6.31
N ASN A 223 -4.68 10.36 6.11
CA ASN A 223 -5.42 9.83 4.97
C ASN A 223 -6.64 9.07 5.46
N LEU A 224 -7.81 9.34 4.88
CA LEU A 224 -9.00 8.52 5.09
C LEU A 224 -8.84 7.21 4.31
N VAL A 225 -8.99 6.09 5.01
CA VAL A 225 -8.77 4.76 4.41
C VAL A 225 -9.95 4.30 3.55
N GLY A 226 -9.63 3.66 2.42
CA GLY A 226 -10.61 3.03 1.52
C GLY A 226 -10.99 1.59 1.88
N THR A 227 -10.50 1.10 3.04
CA THR A 227 -10.68 -0.26 3.56
C THR A 227 -10.14 -0.37 4.99
N ALA A 228 -10.75 -1.22 5.84
CA ALA A 228 -10.19 -1.58 7.15
C ALA A 228 -8.86 -2.37 7.07
N GLU A 229 -8.50 -2.88 5.90
CA GLU A 229 -7.23 -3.59 5.66
C GLU A 229 -6.02 -2.73 6.05
N VAL A 230 -6.02 -1.42 5.75
CA VAL A 230 -4.90 -0.53 6.10
C VAL A 230 -4.61 -0.55 7.61
N PRO A 231 -5.56 -0.20 8.49
CA PRO A 231 -5.30 -0.23 9.92
C PRO A 231 -5.16 -1.67 10.48
N LEU A 232 -5.88 -2.67 9.93
CA LEU A 232 -5.76 -4.05 10.41
C LEU A 232 -4.37 -4.64 10.15
N THR A 233 -3.83 -4.45 8.96
CA THR A 233 -2.48 -4.93 8.60
C THR A 233 -1.39 -4.13 9.30
N ALA A 234 -1.59 -2.81 9.45
CA ALA A 234 -0.66 -1.95 10.18
C ALA A 234 -0.71 -2.11 11.71
N TYR A 235 -1.69 -2.85 12.25
CA TYR A 235 -1.89 -3.01 13.70
C TYR A 235 -0.65 -3.54 14.43
N ARG A 236 0.14 -4.39 13.76
CA ARG A 236 1.38 -5.00 14.28
C ARG A 236 2.64 -4.44 13.61
N MET A 237 2.55 -3.26 13.00
CA MET A 237 3.67 -2.66 12.26
C MET A 237 4.87 -2.39 13.19
N GLY A 238 6.03 -2.91 12.81
CA GLY A 238 7.27 -2.75 13.58
C GLY A 238 7.43 -3.72 14.75
N GLU A 239 6.52 -4.68 14.92
CA GLU A 239 6.61 -5.73 15.93
C GLU A 239 7.33 -6.98 15.40
N ILE A 240 8.03 -7.68 16.29
CA ILE A 240 8.52 -9.04 16.04
C ILE A 240 7.54 -10.00 16.73
N LEU A 241 6.83 -10.79 15.93
CA LEU A 241 5.85 -11.75 16.43
C LEU A 241 6.50 -13.10 16.70
N SER A 242 6.00 -13.80 17.71
CA SER A 242 6.35 -15.19 17.96
C SER A 242 5.54 -16.12 17.05
N ALA A 243 6.13 -17.25 16.66
CA ALA A 243 5.49 -18.19 15.74
C ALA A 243 4.22 -18.85 16.31
N ASP A 244 4.12 -18.97 17.63
CA ASP A 244 2.95 -19.51 18.34
C ASP A 244 1.76 -18.53 18.40
N GLU A 245 1.97 -17.25 18.10
CA GLU A 245 0.89 -16.26 17.94
C GLU A 245 0.18 -16.40 16.57
N LEU A 246 0.75 -17.16 15.63
CA LEU A 246 0.26 -17.27 14.26
C LEU A 246 -0.66 -18.50 14.07
N PRO A 247 -1.72 -18.40 13.24
CA PRO A 247 -2.12 -17.23 12.45
C PRO A 247 -2.96 -16.22 13.25
N LEU A 248 -2.64 -14.94 13.11
CA LEU A 248 -3.48 -13.84 13.58
C LEU A 248 -4.67 -13.65 12.62
N LYS A 249 -5.88 -13.58 13.18
CA LYS A 249 -7.13 -13.41 12.41
C LYS A 249 -7.90 -12.23 12.97
N TYR A 250 -7.97 -11.13 12.23
CA TYR A 250 -8.69 -9.92 12.62
C TYR A 250 -9.83 -9.61 11.66
N VAL A 251 -10.93 -9.07 12.18
CA VAL A 251 -12.06 -8.55 11.40
C VAL A 251 -12.44 -7.17 11.93
N ALA A 252 -12.83 -6.26 11.05
CA ALA A 252 -13.32 -4.94 11.45
C ALA A 252 -14.43 -4.49 10.51
N LEU A 253 -15.47 -3.91 11.11
CA LEU A 253 -16.46 -3.13 10.38
C LEU A 253 -15.95 -1.69 10.31
N SER A 254 -15.84 -1.12 9.11
CA SER A 254 -15.48 0.29 8.95
C SER A 254 -16.20 0.98 7.81
N SER A 255 -16.45 2.28 7.97
CA SER A 255 -16.67 3.15 6.84
C SER A 255 -15.37 3.29 6.03
N CYS A 256 -15.51 3.25 4.72
CA CYS A 256 -14.44 3.27 3.73
C CYS A 256 -14.65 4.45 2.80
N PHE A 257 -13.55 5.15 2.48
CA PHE A 257 -13.59 6.39 1.70
C PHE A 257 -12.75 6.25 0.43
N ARG A 258 -13.36 6.53 -0.73
CA ARG A 258 -12.67 6.49 -2.03
C ARG A 258 -13.07 7.68 -2.89
N ARG A 259 -12.08 8.35 -3.50
CA ARG A 259 -12.34 9.48 -4.41
C ARG A 259 -12.96 9.03 -5.73
N GLU A 260 -12.82 7.76 -6.10
CA GLU A 260 -13.34 7.22 -7.36
C GLU A 260 -12.90 8.06 -8.58
N ALA A 261 -11.66 8.57 -8.51
CA ALA A 261 -11.05 9.37 -9.55
C ALA A 261 -10.88 8.51 -10.82
N GLY A 262 -11.11 9.08 -11.99
CA GLY A 262 -11.03 8.34 -13.26
C GLY A 262 -12.21 7.40 -13.55
N ALA A 263 -13.19 7.25 -12.66
CA ALA A 263 -14.39 6.43 -12.89
C ALA A 263 -15.53 7.18 -13.61
N ALA A 264 -15.23 8.22 -14.39
CA ALA A 264 -16.23 9.00 -15.11
C ALA A 264 -16.98 8.08 -16.10
N GLY A 265 -18.31 8.01 -15.97
CA GLY A 265 -19.18 7.23 -16.87
C GLY A 265 -19.34 5.75 -16.53
N LYS A 266 -18.64 5.20 -15.52
CA LYS A 266 -18.82 3.81 -15.05
C LYS A 266 -19.58 3.77 -13.71
N ASP A 267 -20.65 2.96 -13.66
CA ASP A 267 -21.49 2.70 -12.47
C ASP A 267 -21.84 3.97 -11.68
N THR A 268 -22.23 5.02 -12.40
CA THR A 268 -22.47 6.35 -11.81
C THR A 268 -23.82 6.46 -11.09
N TYR A 269 -24.70 5.47 -11.25
CA TYR A 269 -26.05 5.46 -10.68
C TYR A 269 -26.22 4.34 -9.65
N GLY A 270 -26.72 4.69 -8.46
CA GLY A 270 -26.99 3.75 -7.38
C GLY A 270 -25.88 3.63 -6.34
N LEU A 271 -25.68 2.42 -5.80
CA LEU A 271 -24.86 2.17 -4.61
C LEU A 271 -23.54 1.42 -4.89
N TYR A 272 -23.28 1.04 -6.14
CA TYR A 272 -22.11 0.20 -6.47
C TYR A 272 -20.78 0.97 -6.42
N ARG A 273 -20.80 2.27 -6.72
CA ARG A 273 -19.60 3.10 -6.73
C ARG A 273 -19.87 4.46 -6.09
N ILE A 274 -19.54 4.55 -4.81
CA ILE A 274 -19.88 5.66 -3.91
C ILE A 274 -18.65 6.12 -3.13
N HIS A 275 -18.64 7.38 -2.68
CA HIS A 275 -17.47 7.93 -1.98
C HIS A 275 -17.29 7.36 -0.57
N GLN A 276 -18.40 7.06 0.10
CA GLN A 276 -18.43 6.47 1.42
C GLN A 276 -19.28 5.20 1.37
N PHE A 277 -18.74 4.09 1.86
CA PHE A 277 -19.46 2.82 2.02
C PHE A 277 -18.96 2.08 3.24
N ASP A 278 -19.75 1.18 3.81
CA ASP A 278 -19.31 0.34 4.91
C ASP A 278 -18.87 -1.03 4.42
N LYS A 279 -17.84 -1.59 5.04
CA LYS A 279 -17.29 -2.90 4.73
C LYS A 279 -16.92 -3.64 6.01
N VAL A 280 -17.16 -4.96 5.99
CA VAL A 280 -16.63 -5.93 6.96
C VAL A 280 -15.54 -6.75 6.28
#